data_AF-A0A8J4XZR0-F1
#
_entry.id   AF-A0A8J4XZR0-F1
#
_cell.length_a   1.000
_cell.length_b   1.000
_cell.length_c   1.000
_cell.angle_alpha   90.00
_cell.angle_beta   90.00
_cell.angle_gamma   90.00
#
_symmetry.space_group_name_H-M   'P 1'
#
loop_
_entity.id
_entity.type
_entity.pdbx_description
1 polymer ?
#
loop_
_entity_poly.entity_id
_entity_poly.type
_entity_poly.pdbx_seq_one_letter_code
_entity_poly.pdbx_strand_id
1 'polypeptide(L)'
;MSTTVTLPCCRFLFENQSPAHVYYRWKLFSMLQGDSPSRWSTRPFRMFKNGSIWKPPPLNPFLQGMPEELIKKEEEEEEKNKKGSLSNAQRKRLESLIRLMLPERDKVGEAMVWCIEHADAAEEICQCLAEALTSPETALPKKIARLYLVSDILHNCSVKVSNASFYRKG
;
A
#
# COMPACT_ATOMS: atom_id res chain seq x y z
N MET A 1 -9.83 23.38 -51.71
CA MET A 1 -9.00 22.42 -50.96
C MET A 1 -8.97 22.89 -49.52
N SER A 2 -9.83 22.32 -48.66
CA SER A 2 -10.00 22.80 -47.28
C SER A 2 -9.16 21.92 -46.35
N THR A 3 -8.00 22.43 -45.93
CA THR A 3 -7.18 21.84 -44.88
C THR A 3 -7.94 21.97 -43.55
N THR A 4 -8.75 20.98 -43.21
CA THR A 4 -9.22 20.80 -41.84
C THR A 4 -8.00 20.51 -40.98
N VAL A 5 -7.61 21.50 -40.17
CA VAL A 5 -6.59 21.36 -39.15
C VAL A 5 -7.00 20.20 -38.25
N THR A 6 -6.40 19.04 -38.43
CA THR A 6 -6.46 17.95 -37.47
C THR A 6 -5.68 18.41 -36.25
N LEU A 7 -6.34 19.13 -35.34
CA LEU A 7 -5.79 19.41 -34.02
C LEU A 7 -5.32 18.06 -33.45
N PRO A 8 -4.04 17.93 -33.04
CA PRO A 8 -3.48 16.64 -32.62
C PRO A 8 -4.32 15.92 -31.55
N CYS A 9 -5.02 16.69 -30.71
CA CYS A 9 -5.90 16.19 -29.67
C CYS A 9 -7.21 15.57 -30.16
N CYS A 10 -7.68 15.88 -31.37
CA CYS A 10 -8.95 15.36 -31.93
C CYS A 10 -8.74 14.23 -32.93
N ARG A 11 -7.48 13.80 -33.15
CA ARG A 11 -7.13 12.71 -34.08
C ARG A 11 -7.91 11.43 -33.82
N PHE A 12 -8.18 11.13 -32.54
CA PHE A 12 -8.93 9.95 -32.13
C PHE A 12 -10.34 9.87 -32.73
N LEU A 13 -10.96 11.00 -33.12
CA LEU A 13 -12.29 11.00 -33.76
C LEU A 13 -12.33 10.24 -35.08
N PHE A 14 -11.19 9.98 -35.71
CA PHE A 14 -11.10 9.22 -36.96
C PHE A 14 -10.53 7.81 -36.78
N GLU A 15 -10.06 7.48 -35.57
CA GLU A 15 -9.45 6.18 -35.25
C GLU A 15 -10.49 5.27 -34.55
N ASN A 16 -11.36 4.64 -35.35
CA ASN A 16 -12.53 3.88 -34.87
C ASN A 16 -12.24 2.79 -33.84
N GLN A 17 -11.03 2.21 -33.88
CA GLN A 17 -10.61 1.14 -32.97
C GLN A 17 -9.91 1.66 -31.71
N SER A 18 -9.62 2.97 -31.63
CA SER A 18 -8.99 3.54 -30.45
C SER A 18 -9.95 3.51 -29.25
N PRO A 19 -9.46 3.25 -28.03
CA PRO A 19 -10.29 3.28 -26.83
C PRO A 19 -11.04 4.61 -26.64
N ALA A 20 -10.40 5.73 -26.98
CA ALA A 20 -10.99 7.06 -26.91
C ALA A 20 -12.19 7.22 -27.86
N HIS A 21 -12.08 6.72 -29.10
CA HIS A 21 -13.19 6.77 -30.06
C HIS A 21 -14.36 5.88 -29.64
N VAL A 22 -14.06 4.67 -29.18
CA VAL A 22 -15.05 3.72 -28.66
C VAL A 22 -15.82 4.33 -27.49
N TYR A 23 -15.10 4.93 -26.52
CA TYR A 23 -15.70 5.64 -25.40
C TYR A 23 -16.57 6.81 -25.87
N TYR A 24 -16.08 7.64 -26.80
CA TYR A 24 -16.80 8.78 -27.32
C TYR A 24 -18.13 8.40 -27.97
N ARG A 25 -18.14 7.38 -28.85
CA ARG A 25 -19.37 6.88 -29.47
C ARG A 25 -20.37 6.37 -28.45
N TRP A 26 -19.90 5.57 -27.49
CA TRP A 26 -20.73 5.07 -26.41
C TRP A 26 -21.32 6.21 -25.57
N LYS A 27 -20.48 7.18 -25.18
CA LYS A 27 -20.91 8.28 -24.33
C LYS A 27 -21.92 9.18 -25.03
N LEU A 28 -21.67 9.48 -26.30
CA LEU A 28 -22.60 10.23 -27.14
C LEU A 28 -23.93 9.49 -27.28
N PHE A 29 -23.90 8.19 -27.57
CA PHE A 29 -25.11 7.38 -27.65
C PHE A 29 -25.89 7.37 -26.32
N SER A 30 -25.21 7.15 -25.21
CA SER A 30 -25.80 7.14 -23.86
C SER A 30 -26.48 8.47 -23.54
N MET A 31 -25.81 9.60 -23.78
CA MET A 31 -26.40 10.94 -23.60
C MET A 31 -27.61 11.17 -24.50
N LEU A 32 -27.58 10.72 -25.76
CA LEU A 32 -28.72 10.82 -26.68
C LEU A 32 -29.92 9.97 -26.25
N GLN A 33 -29.71 8.93 -25.45
CA GLN A 33 -30.78 8.14 -24.82
C GLN A 33 -31.27 8.75 -23.49
N GLY A 34 -30.76 9.91 -23.09
CA GLY A 34 -31.20 10.64 -21.90
C GLY A 34 -30.38 10.34 -20.64
N ASP A 35 -29.27 9.62 -20.74
CA ASP A 35 -28.35 9.40 -19.62
C ASP A 35 -27.54 10.66 -19.28
N SER A 36 -27.08 10.78 -18.04
CA SER A 36 -26.26 11.90 -17.59
C SER A 36 -24.75 11.61 -17.73
N PRO A 37 -23.88 12.62 -17.63
CA PRO A 37 -22.43 12.42 -17.63
C PRO A 37 -21.93 11.45 -16.55
N SER A 38 -22.59 11.40 -15.41
CA SER A 38 -22.20 10.57 -14.24
C SER A 38 -23.10 9.34 -14.01
N ARG A 39 -24.20 9.17 -14.75
CA ARG A 39 -25.14 8.06 -14.58
C ARG A 39 -25.70 7.60 -15.92
N TRP A 40 -25.53 6.33 -16.24
CA TRP A 40 -25.95 5.70 -17.49
C TRP A 40 -26.54 4.31 -17.30
N SER A 41 -27.27 3.81 -18.31
CA SER A 41 -27.77 2.43 -18.31
C SER A 41 -26.64 1.42 -18.54
N THR A 42 -26.59 0.36 -17.73
CA THR A 42 -25.61 -0.75 -17.86
C THR A 42 -26.15 -1.94 -18.66
N ARG A 43 -27.39 -1.88 -19.15
CA ARG A 43 -28.00 -2.96 -19.94
C ARG A 43 -27.34 -3.05 -21.32
N PRO A 44 -27.08 -4.27 -21.85
CA PRO A 44 -26.59 -4.42 -23.21
C PRO A 44 -27.55 -3.82 -24.22
N PHE A 45 -27.01 -3.16 -25.25
CA PHE A 45 -27.80 -2.46 -26.26
C PHE A 45 -27.16 -2.58 -27.65
N ARG A 46 -27.88 -2.18 -28.70
CA ARG A 46 -27.34 -2.07 -30.06
C ARG A 46 -27.34 -0.61 -30.48
N MET A 47 -26.19 -0.09 -30.90
CA MET A 47 -26.09 1.28 -31.44
C MET A 47 -26.85 1.45 -32.75
N PHE A 48 -26.90 0.39 -33.56
CA PHE A 48 -27.54 0.39 -34.88
C PHE A 48 -28.41 -0.86 -35.06
N LYS A 49 -29.44 -0.77 -35.89
CA LYS A 49 -30.27 -1.92 -36.28
C LYS A 49 -29.37 -2.99 -36.92
N ASN A 50 -29.46 -4.23 -36.42
CA ASN A 50 -28.60 -5.36 -36.81
C ASN A 50 -27.09 -5.21 -36.52
N GLY A 51 -26.69 -4.24 -35.70
CA GLY A 51 -25.29 -4.09 -35.28
C GLY A 51 -24.89 -5.01 -34.12
N SER A 52 -23.60 -4.97 -33.78
CA SER A 52 -23.04 -5.66 -32.61
C SER A 52 -23.71 -5.22 -31.30
N ILE A 53 -23.71 -6.12 -30.32
CA ILE A 53 -24.19 -5.82 -28.96
C ILE A 53 -23.08 -5.09 -28.21
N TRP A 54 -23.40 -3.89 -27.73
CA TRP A 54 -22.53 -3.06 -26.89
C TRP A 54 -22.85 -3.30 -25.42
N LYS A 55 -21.80 -3.47 -24.62
CA LYS A 55 -21.88 -3.58 -23.16
C LYS A 55 -21.33 -2.29 -22.55
N PRO A 56 -22.17 -1.46 -21.91
CA PRO A 56 -21.71 -0.26 -21.22
C PRO A 56 -20.70 -0.59 -20.11
N PRO A 57 -19.75 0.31 -19.80
CA PRO A 57 -18.89 0.18 -18.62
C PRO A 57 -19.73 0.20 -17.33
N PRO A 58 -19.28 -0.44 -16.25
CA PRO A 58 -19.98 -0.41 -14.96
C PRO A 58 -19.94 1.00 -14.35
N LEU A 59 -21.00 1.37 -13.62
CA LEU A 59 -21.15 2.69 -12.98
C LEU A 59 -20.13 2.97 -11.88
N ASN A 60 -19.43 1.94 -11.41
CA ASN A 60 -18.35 2.06 -10.42
C ASN A 60 -17.18 1.15 -10.79
N PRO A 61 -16.19 1.66 -11.56
CA PRO A 61 -14.94 0.95 -11.82
C PRO A 61 -14.19 0.55 -10.53
N PHE A 62 -14.44 1.26 -9.43
CA PHE A 62 -13.75 1.08 -8.14
C PHE A 62 -14.48 0.18 -7.13
N LEU A 63 -15.74 -0.23 -7.40
CA LEU A 63 -16.48 -1.15 -6.52
C LEU A 63 -16.50 -2.59 -7.05
N GLN A 64 -16.23 -2.78 -8.34
CA GLN A 64 -15.89 -4.09 -8.86
C GLN A 64 -14.40 -4.26 -8.60
N GLY A 65 -14.07 -4.90 -7.47
CA GLY A 65 -12.69 -5.22 -7.11
C GLY A 65 -11.93 -5.86 -8.27
N MET A 66 -10.60 -5.84 -8.18
CA MET A 66 -9.74 -6.49 -9.18
C MET A 66 -10.20 -7.94 -9.39
N PRO A 67 -10.30 -8.44 -10.64
CA PRO A 67 -10.70 -9.83 -10.90
C PRO A 67 -9.85 -10.77 -10.04
N GLU A 68 -10.46 -11.76 -9.37
CA GLU A 68 -9.76 -12.64 -8.42
C GLU A 68 -8.49 -13.27 -9.02
N GLU A 69 -8.48 -13.52 -10.33
CA GLU A 69 -7.34 -14.05 -11.08
C GLU A 69 -6.13 -13.10 -11.18
N LEU A 70 -6.36 -11.79 -11.05
CA LEU A 70 -5.33 -10.75 -11.12
C LEU A 70 -4.90 -10.22 -9.74
N ILE A 71 -5.59 -10.63 -8.67
CA ILE A 71 -5.13 -10.40 -7.30
C ILE A 71 -3.86 -11.23 -7.10
N LYS A 72 -2.70 -10.59 -7.22
CA LYS A 72 -1.48 -11.17 -6.69
C LYS A 72 -1.71 -11.38 -5.20
N LYS A 73 -1.73 -12.64 -4.76
CA LYS A 73 -1.81 -13.05 -3.34
C LYS A 73 -0.77 -12.39 -2.42
N GLU A 74 0.17 -11.64 -2.97
CA GLU A 74 1.19 -10.87 -2.27
C GLU A 74 0.59 -9.68 -1.48
N GLU A 75 -0.54 -9.10 -1.90
CA GLU A 75 -1.12 -7.90 -1.24
C GLU A 75 -2.10 -8.23 -0.09
N GLU A 76 -2.67 -9.44 -0.02
CA GLU A 76 -3.52 -9.86 1.12
C GLU A 76 -2.72 -10.17 2.40
N GLU A 77 -1.41 -10.38 2.31
CA GLU A 77 -0.55 -10.56 3.50
C GLU A 77 -0.22 -9.22 4.19
N GLU A 78 -0.22 -8.09 3.47
CA GLU A 78 0.11 -6.79 4.07
C GLU A 78 -1.07 -6.15 4.83
N GLU A 79 -2.32 -6.38 4.43
CA GLU A 79 -3.51 -5.83 5.12
C GLU A 79 -3.92 -6.60 6.39
N LYS A 80 -3.41 -7.81 6.62
CA LYS A 80 -3.66 -8.59 7.84
C LYS A 80 -2.52 -8.47 8.86
N ASN A 81 -1.88 -7.30 8.96
CA ASN A 81 -1.18 -6.99 10.20
C ASN A 81 -2.19 -6.99 11.34
N LYS A 82 -2.21 -8.07 12.13
CA LYS A 82 -2.95 -8.14 13.39
C LYS A 82 -2.54 -6.90 14.18
N LYS A 83 -3.52 -6.09 14.58
CA LYS A 83 -3.29 -4.88 15.39
C LYS A 83 -2.31 -5.23 16.53
N GLY A 84 -1.14 -4.59 16.53
CA GLY A 84 -0.06 -4.88 17.47
C GLY A 84 1.00 -5.91 17.01
N SER A 85 1.22 -6.07 15.70
CA SER A 85 2.29 -6.90 15.13
C SER A 85 2.96 -6.20 13.95
N LEU A 86 4.25 -6.47 13.74
CA LEU A 86 5.04 -5.92 12.64
C LEU A 86 4.71 -6.62 11.32
N SER A 87 4.70 -5.86 10.23
CA SER A 87 4.70 -6.44 8.89
C SER A 87 6.01 -7.18 8.62
N ASN A 88 6.00 -8.08 7.64
CA ASN A 88 7.22 -8.78 7.20
C ASN A 88 8.35 -7.80 6.84
N ALA A 89 8.03 -6.66 6.20
CA ALA A 89 9.00 -5.63 5.87
C ALA A 89 9.55 -4.92 7.12
N GLN A 90 8.68 -4.55 8.07
CA GLN A 90 9.08 -3.94 9.34
C GLN A 90 9.94 -4.89 10.19
N ARG A 91 9.56 -6.17 10.29
CA ARG A 91 10.34 -7.19 11.00
C ARG A 91 11.73 -7.35 10.38
N LYS A 92 11.84 -7.49 9.05
CA LYS A 92 13.13 -7.54 8.36
C LYS A 92 13.99 -6.30 8.63
N ARG A 93 13.36 -5.11 8.68
CA ARG A 93 14.04 -3.86 9.02
C ARG A 93 14.55 -3.87 10.45
N LEU A 94 13.74 -4.26 11.43
CA LEU A 94 14.14 -4.38 12.83
C LEU A 94 15.32 -5.33 12.99
N GLU A 95 15.24 -6.52 12.40
CA GLU A 95 16.33 -7.49 12.49
C GLU A 95 17.63 -6.96 11.85
N SER A 96 17.53 -6.19 10.75
CA SER A 96 18.68 -5.53 10.13
C SER A 96 19.31 -4.50 11.08
N LEU A 97 18.49 -3.64 11.70
CA LEU A 97 18.94 -2.65 12.69
C LEU A 97 19.68 -3.35 13.85
N ILE A 98 19.11 -4.41 14.40
CA ILE A 98 19.69 -5.17 15.52
C ILE A 98 20.96 -5.95 15.13
N ARG A 99 21.04 -6.47 13.89
CA ARG A 99 22.20 -7.24 13.40
C ARG A 99 23.40 -6.36 13.09
N LEU A 100 23.16 -5.16 12.56
CA LEU A 100 24.19 -4.20 12.16
C LEU A 100 24.51 -3.14 13.23
N MET A 101 23.84 -3.20 14.38
CA MET A 101 23.98 -2.23 15.45
C MET A 101 25.43 -2.14 15.97
N LEU A 102 25.92 -0.91 16.05
CA LEU A 102 27.17 -0.54 16.70
C LEU A 102 26.86 0.21 18.01
N PRO A 103 27.76 0.20 19.00
CA PRO A 103 27.60 0.92 20.27
C PRO A 103 27.84 2.43 20.10
N GLU A 104 27.25 3.03 19.07
CA GLU A 104 27.30 4.46 18.76
C GLU A 104 25.98 5.09 19.14
N ARG A 105 26.04 6.21 19.88
CA ARG A 105 24.84 6.90 20.39
C ARG A 105 23.82 7.22 19.30
N ASP A 106 24.27 7.66 18.13
CA ASP A 106 23.37 8.04 17.03
C ASP A 106 22.65 6.81 16.46
N LYS A 107 23.35 5.68 16.31
CA LYS A 107 22.78 4.43 15.81
C LYS A 107 21.80 3.80 16.80
N VAL A 108 22.13 3.83 18.08
CA VAL A 108 21.24 3.37 19.15
C VAL A 108 20.00 4.28 19.22
N GLY A 109 20.19 5.60 19.14
CA GLY A 109 19.10 6.58 19.14
C GLY A 109 18.14 6.41 17.97
N GLU A 110 18.66 6.23 16.75
CA GLU A 110 17.85 5.98 15.54
C GLU A 110 16.99 4.71 15.70
N ALA A 111 17.60 3.63 16.19
CA ALA A 111 16.88 2.38 16.44
C ALA A 111 15.84 2.51 17.57
N MET A 112 16.14 3.28 18.63
CA MET A 112 15.19 3.53 19.71
C MET A 112 13.97 4.31 19.22
N VAL A 113 14.17 5.38 18.44
CA VAL A 113 13.07 6.16 17.86
C VAL A 113 12.18 5.25 17.03
N TRP A 114 12.78 4.40 16.18
CA TRP A 114 12.03 3.43 15.39
C TRP A 114 11.19 2.48 16.25
N CYS A 115 11.74 1.97 17.36
CA CYS A 115 11.01 1.12 18.30
C CYS A 115 9.83 1.87 18.94
N ILE A 116 10.04 3.10 19.41
CA ILE A 116 8.99 3.92 20.03
C ILE A 116 7.85 4.23 19.03
N GLU A 117 8.17 4.48 17.76
CA GLU A 117 7.18 4.69 16.70
C GLU A 117 6.34 3.44 16.39
N HIS A 118 6.87 2.24 16.65
CA HIS A 118 6.23 0.94 16.42
C HIS A 118 5.85 0.24 17.74
N ALA A 119 5.57 1.02 18.79
CA ALA A 119 5.28 0.51 20.12
C ALA A 119 3.96 -0.30 20.20
N ASP A 120 3.12 -0.25 19.18
CA ASP A 120 1.97 -1.15 19.07
C ASP A 120 2.39 -2.62 18.99
N ALA A 121 3.54 -2.91 18.38
CA ALA A 121 4.15 -4.24 18.31
C ALA A 121 5.23 -4.49 19.38
N ALA A 122 5.11 -3.85 20.56
CA ALA A 122 6.11 -3.90 21.62
C ALA A 122 6.51 -5.33 22.04
N GLU A 123 5.53 -6.25 22.15
CA GLU A 123 5.78 -7.65 22.52
C GLU A 123 6.68 -8.37 21.50
N GLU A 124 6.38 -8.21 20.21
CA GLU A 124 7.17 -8.78 19.12
C GLU A 124 8.58 -8.17 19.05
N ILE A 125 8.70 -6.86 19.29
CA ILE A 125 9.99 -6.16 19.34
C ILE A 125 10.83 -6.66 20.52
N CYS A 126 10.24 -6.80 21.71
CA CYS A 126 10.91 -7.35 22.88
C CYS A 126 11.41 -8.78 22.64
N GLN A 127 10.59 -9.63 22.01
CA GLN A 127 10.98 -10.99 21.66
C GLN A 127 12.19 -11.00 20.72
N CYS A 128 12.17 -10.18 19.65
CA CYS A 128 13.30 -10.07 18.72
C CYS A 128 14.59 -9.61 19.42
N LEU A 129 14.48 -8.65 20.35
CA LEU A 129 15.63 -8.17 21.13
C LEU A 129 16.18 -9.24 22.08
N ALA A 130 15.30 -9.98 22.75
CA ALA A 130 15.67 -11.06 23.65
C ALA A 130 16.39 -12.20 22.90
N GLU A 131 15.86 -12.62 21.76
CA GLU A 131 16.50 -13.61 20.88
C GLU A 131 17.88 -13.13 20.38
N ALA A 132 17.97 -11.87 19.99
CA ALA A 132 19.24 -11.28 19.57
C ALA A 132 20.27 -11.22 20.71
N LEU A 133 19.87 -10.90 21.94
CA LEU A 133 20.78 -10.82 23.09
C LEU A 133 21.28 -12.20 23.53
N THR A 134 20.40 -13.21 23.46
CA THR A 134 20.70 -14.59 23.90
C THR A 134 21.44 -15.42 22.85
N SER A 135 21.54 -14.93 21.61
CA SER A 135 22.30 -15.58 20.55
C SER A 135 23.79 -15.75 20.92
N PRO A 136 24.32 -17.00 20.90
CA PRO A 136 25.71 -17.29 21.30
C PRO A 136 26.74 -16.75 20.32
N GLU A 137 26.42 -16.72 19.02
CA GLU A 137 27.30 -16.25 17.93
C GLU A 137 27.50 -14.73 17.92
N THR A 138 26.76 -13.99 18.74
CA THR A 138 26.83 -12.53 18.76
C THR A 138 28.08 -12.05 19.50
N ALA A 139 28.96 -11.35 18.79
CA ALA A 139 30.14 -10.70 19.36
C ALA A 139 29.78 -9.70 20.48
N LEU A 140 30.62 -9.62 21.51
CA LEU A 140 30.40 -8.79 22.70
C LEU A 140 30.02 -7.32 22.41
N PRO A 141 30.66 -6.59 21.47
CA PRO A 141 30.29 -5.21 21.18
C PRO A 141 28.84 -5.05 20.71
N LYS A 142 28.31 -6.03 19.97
CA LYS A 142 26.91 -6.03 19.53
C LYS A 142 25.96 -6.31 20.69
N LYS A 143 26.34 -7.16 21.64
CA LYS A 143 25.55 -7.38 22.87
C LYS A 143 25.45 -6.10 23.70
N ILE A 144 26.56 -5.38 23.85
CA ILE A 144 26.58 -4.07 24.53
C ILE A 144 25.66 -3.07 23.81
N ALA A 145 25.77 -2.97 22.47
CA ALA A 145 24.93 -2.07 21.70
C ALA A 145 23.43 -2.39 21.82
N ARG A 146 23.06 -3.67 21.77
CA ARG A 146 21.68 -4.14 21.98
C ARG A 146 21.18 -3.84 23.39
N LEU A 147 22.05 -3.95 24.40
CA LEU A 147 21.71 -3.60 25.78
C LEU A 147 21.46 -2.10 25.96
N TYR A 148 22.26 -1.25 25.29
CA TYR A 148 22.00 0.19 25.24
C TYR A 148 20.66 0.50 24.60
N LEU A 149 20.31 -0.15 23.49
CA LEU A 149 18.99 0.01 22.88
C LEU A 149 17.86 -0.36 23.86
N VAL A 150 17.96 -1.48 24.57
CA VAL A 150 16.96 -1.88 25.57
C VAL A 150 16.85 -0.84 26.68
N SER A 151 17.98 -0.35 27.19
CA SER A 151 18.00 0.70 28.21
C SER A 151 17.32 1.98 27.72
N ASP A 152 17.61 2.41 26.48
CA ASP A 152 17.05 3.61 25.89
C ASP A 152 15.54 3.46 25.63
N ILE A 153 15.08 2.31 25.14
CA ILE A 153 13.64 2.03 24.98
C ILE A 153 12.93 2.11 26.34
N LEU A 154 13.44 1.42 27.36
CA LEU A 154 12.82 1.40 28.69
C LEU A 154 12.84 2.78 29.37
N HIS A 155 13.90 3.57 29.17
CA HIS A 155 13.95 4.94 29.66
C HIS A 155 12.89 5.83 28.97
N ASN A 156 12.76 5.69 27.66
CA ASN A 156 11.90 6.57 26.85
C ASN A 156 10.46 6.07 26.71
N CYS A 157 10.13 4.83 27.07
CA CYS A 157 8.77 4.29 26.97
C CYS A 157 7.72 5.02 27.84
N SER A 158 8.18 5.89 28.75
CA SER A 158 7.33 6.71 29.63
C SER A 158 6.97 8.07 29.03
N VAL A 159 7.53 8.43 27.87
CA VAL A 159 7.16 9.67 27.16
C VAL A 159 5.73 9.61 26.66
N LYS A 160 5.11 10.78 26.45
CA LYS A 160 3.72 10.91 25.95
C LYS A 160 3.62 10.61 24.44
N VAL A 161 4.07 9.44 24.03
CA VAL A 161 3.88 8.89 22.68
C VAL A 161 2.89 7.73 22.78
N SER A 162 2.03 7.60 21.76
CA SER A 162 1.01 6.56 21.72
C SER A 162 1.64 5.18 21.89
N ASN A 163 1.05 4.35 22.76
CA ASN A 163 1.42 2.95 22.97
C ASN A 163 2.85 2.68 23.50
N ALA A 164 3.72 3.69 23.61
CA ALA A 164 5.09 3.54 24.13
C ALA A 164 5.13 2.83 25.49
N SER A 165 4.12 3.08 26.35
CA SER A 165 3.99 2.40 27.65
C SER A 165 3.86 0.88 27.58
N PHE A 166 3.55 0.29 26.42
CA PHE A 166 3.40 -1.16 26.26
C PHE A 166 4.71 -1.92 26.46
N TYR A 167 5.86 -1.28 26.24
CA TYR A 167 7.17 -1.85 26.58
C TYR A 167 7.35 -2.18 28.07
N ARG A 168 6.51 -1.65 28.97
CA ARG A 168 6.52 -1.98 30.41
C ARG A 168 5.59 -3.12 30.81
N LYS A 169 4.73 -3.59 29.89
CA LYS A 169 3.73 -4.62 30.18
C LYS A 169 4.21 -6.04 29.84
N GLY A 170 5.32 -6.17 29.13
CA GLY A 170 5.96 -7.44 28.77
C GLY A 170 7.01 -7.88 29.76
#